data_AF-A0A8B8IVV3-F1
#
_entry.id   AF-A0A8B8IVV3-F1
#
_cell.length_a   1.000
_cell.length_b   1.000
_cell.length_c   1.000
_cell.angle_alpha   90.00
_cell.angle_beta   90.00
_cell.angle_gamma   90.00
#
_symmetry.space_group_name_H-M   'P 1'
#
loop_
_entity.id
_entity.type
_entity.pdbx_description
1 polymer ?
#
loop_
_entity_poly.entity_id
_entity_poly.type
_entity_poly.pdbx_seq_one_letter_code
_entity_poly.pdbx_strand_id
1 'polypeptide(L)'
;MWEVDSDTESQSASSDGLRRRQGWDPEAESLASQIDELDEVLAEEEEGCPLPSTPEDQHLLDAEMAEVLKAGVLSDEIDLGALAHNAAEQAEEFVRKVWEASWNVCHFRHLPRWLQDNDYLHKGHRPPLPSFSACFASIFRIHTETGNIWTHLLGCVAFIGVAIYFLTRPSIEIQMQEKMIFGVFFIGAIVCLGFSFAYHTLYCHSEMVGKLFSKLDYCGIALLIMGSFVPWLYYSFYCHYRPKIIYLSVVVVLGILSIIVSLWDRFSEPRLRPLRAGVFMGFGLSGVVPAIHYGITEGWFSQVSKASLGWLVLMGLLYILGAMFYALRVPERWFPGKCDIWFQSHQIFHVLVIVAAFVHYHGISELASYRVTVGECSMPPSSIAF
;
A
#
# COMPACT_ATOMS: atom_id res chain seq x y z
N MET A 1 -60.37 43.34 -37.99
CA MET A 1 -60.26 44.75 -37.58
C MET A 1 -59.11 44.86 -36.60
N TRP A 2 -57.86 45.05 -36.97
CA TRP A 2 -57.09 45.06 -38.24
C TRP A 2 -55.70 44.56 -37.78
N GLU A 3 -55.23 43.39 -38.24
CA GLU A 3 -54.30 43.22 -39.38
C GLU A 3 -52.95 43.92 -39.16
N VAL A 4 -51.85 43.13 -39.03
CA VAL A 4 -50.84 42.84 -40.09
C VAL A 4 -49.58 43.68 -39.76
N ASP A 5 -48.39 43.10 -39.56
CA ASP A 5 -47.55 42.56 -40.63
C ASP A 5 -46.62 41.41 -40.17
N SER A 6 -46.57 40.41 -41.05
CA SER A 6 -45.50 39.45 -41.29
C SER A 6 -44.32 40.17 -42.01
N ASP A 7 -43.06 39.73 -42.03
CA ASP A 7 -42.56 38.55 -42.73
C ASP A 7 -41.02 38.49 -42.61
N THR A 8 -40.51 37.24 -42.70
CA THR A 8 -39.20 36.77 -43.27
C THR A 8 -37.86 37.29 -42.71
N GLU A 9 -36.79 36.52 -42.53
CA GLU A 9 -36.33 35.31 -43.24
C GLU A 9 -35.21 34.60 -42.43
N SER A 10 -35.16 33.26 -42.56
CA SER A 10 -34.03 32.29 -42.44
C SER A 10 -32.67 32.72 -41.82
N GLN A 11 -31.97 31.96 -40.97
CA GLN A 11 -31.33 30.66 -41.26
C GLN A 11 -30.79 29.99 -39.98
N SER A 12 -30.54 28.69 -40.14
CA SER A 12 -30.12 27.67 -39.20
C SER A 12 -28.72 27.78 -38.56
N ALA A 13 -28.60 27.08 -37.43
CA ALA A 13 -27.47 26.21 -37.02
C ALA A 13 -26.37 26.75 -36.08
N SER A 14 -26.22 26.01 -34.98
CA SER A 14 -24.95 25.41 -34.49
C SER A 14 -23.96 26.26 -33.67
N SER A 15 -23.76 25.79 -32.42
CA SER A 15 -22.51 25.72 -31.63
C SER A 15 -21.65 26.97 -31.48
N ASP A 16 -21.53 27.52 -30.26
CA ASP A 16 -20.34 27.33 -29.40
C ASP A 16 -20.44 28.20 -28.13
N GLY A 17 -20.27 27.59 -26.95
CA GLY A 17 -20.25 28.28 -25.66
C GLY A 17 -18.86 28.83 -25.34
N LEU A 18 -18.47 29.93 -25.97
CA LEU A 18 -17.22 30.64 -25.68
C LEU A 18 -17.39 31.61 -24.50
N ARG A 19 -16.63 31.37 -23.42
CA ARG A 19 -16.45 32.24 -22.24
C ARG A 19 -16.01 33.65 -22.67
N ARG A 20 -16.72 34.68 -22.20
CA ARG A 20 -16.28 36.10 -22.29
C ARG A 20 -14.97 36.29 -21.53
N ARG A 21 -13.97 36.88 -22.18
CA ARG A 21 -12.76 37.46 -21.55
C ARG A 21 -13.17 38.72 -20.78
N GLN A 22 -12.85 38.77 -19.50
CA GLN A 22 -12.85 40.01 -18.71
C GLN A 22 -11.64 40.86 -19.13
N GLY A 23 -11.86 42.15 -19.38
CA GLY A 23 -10.82 43.11 -19.76
C GLY A 23 -9.92 43.46 -18.56
N TRP A 24 -8.64 43.63 -18.85
CA TRP A 24 -7.60 44.05 -17.91
C TRP A 24 -7.70 45.56 -17.68
N ASP A 25 -7.89 45.99 -16.44
CA ASP A 25 -7.91 47.40 -16.02
C ASP A 25 -6.64 47.69 -15.19
N PRO A 26 -5.71 48.57 -15.61
CA PRO A 26 -4.41 48.72 -14.95
C PRO A 26 -4.39 49.59 -13.69
N GLU A 27 -5.53 50.13 -13.22
CA GLU A 27 -5.55 51.10 -12.11
C GLU A 27 -6.38 50.65 -10.87
N ALA A 28 -6.66 49.34 -10.74
CA ALA A 28 -7.45 48.81 -9.62
C ALA A 28 -6.69 47.88 -8.65
N GLU A 29 -5.35 47.81 -8.72
CA GLU A 29 -4.54 47.15 -7.69
C GLU A 29 -3.97 48.20 -6.72
N SER A 30 -4.69 48.41 -5.63
CA SER A 30 -4.20 49.19 -4.50
C SER A 30 -2.99 48.46 -3.90
N LEU A 31 -1.88 49.17 -3.68
CA LEU A 31 -0.72 48.67 -2.94
C LEU A 31 -1.10 48.05 -1.59
N ALA A 32 -2.24 48.46 -1.01
CA ALA A 32 -2.78 47.89 0.22
C ALA A 32 -3.32 46.46 0.04
N SER A 33 -3.89 46.09 -1.12
CA SER A 33 -4.34 44.71 -1.35
C SER A 33 -3.19 43.75 -1.58
N GLN A 34 -2.10 44.23 -2.19
CA GLN A 34 -0.87 43.44 -2.34
C GLN A 34 -0.11 43.30 -1.02
N ILE A 35 -0.23 44.25 -0.09
CA ILE A 35 0.32 44.15 1.27
C ILE A 35 -0.54 43.23 2.14
N ASP A 36 -1.87 43.31 2.06
CA ASP A 36 -2.77 42.36 2.76
C ASP A 36 -2.60 40.93 2.24
N GLU A 37 -2.44 40.71 0.93
CA GLU A 37 -2.09 39.39 0.38
C GLU A 37 -0.70 38.93 0.81
N LEU A 38 0.27 39.84 0.96
CA LEU A 38 1.61 39.49 1.43
C LEU A 38 1.63 39.20 2.94
N ASP A 39 0.84 39.91 3.75
CA ASP A 39 0.67 39.66 5.19
C ASP A 39 -0.17 38.39 5.43
N GLU A 40 -1.17 38.07 4.60
CA GLU A 40 -1.85 36.75 4.63
C GLU A 40 -0.89 35.62 4.25
N VAL A 41 -0.04 35.80 3.23
CA VAL A 41 0.96 34.80 2.83
C VAL A 41 2.05 34.63 3.89
N LEU A 42 2.47 35.71 4.56
CA LEU A 42 3.45 35.68 5.64
C LEU A 42 2.86 35.11 6.95
N ALA A 43 1.58 35.36 7.23
CA ALA A 43 0.85 34.75 8.35
C ALA A 43 0.57 33.25 8.11
N GLU A 44 0.35 32.84 6.85
CA GLU A 44 0.22 31.41 6.48
C GLU A 44 1.55 30.66 6.56
N GLU A 45 2.71 31.33 6.42
CA GLU A 45 4.03 30.71 6.64
C GLU A 45 4.36 30.50 8.13
N GLU A 46 3.73 31.23 9.07
CA GLU A 46 3.95 31.08 10.52
C GLU A 46 3.17 29.91 11.17
N GLU A 47 2.09 29.38 10.55
CA GLU A 47 1.27 28.28 11.11
C GLU A 47 1.68 26.86 10.61
N GLY A 48 2.98 26.59 10.50
CA GLY A 48 3.48 25.22 10.25
C GLY A 48 3.16 24.24 11.40
N CYS A 49 3.09 22.92 11.13
CA CYS A 49 3.03 21.95 12.24
C CYS A 49 4.23 22.23 13.18
N PRO A 50 4.04 22.34 14.51
CA PRO A 50 5.16 22.54 15.41
C PRO A 50 6.13 21.38 15.19
N LEU A 51 7.38 21.71 14.87
CA LEU A 51 8.44 20.71 14.83
C LEU A 51 8.47 20.04 16.21
N PRO A 52 8.74 18.72 16.29
CA PRO A 52 9.00 18.08 17.57
C PRO A 52 10.02 18.93 18.31
N SER A 53 9.70 19.34 19.54
CA SER A 53 10.69 19.96 20.42
C SER A 53 11.93 19.06 20.39
N THR A 54 13.11 19.64 20.19
CA THR A 54 14.38 18.93 20.44
C THR A 54 14.21 18.16 21.75
N PRO A 55 14.45 16.84 21.78
CA PRO A 55 14.21 16.08 22.99
C PRO A 55 14.96 16.77 24.12
N GLU A 56 14.26 17.11 25.20
CA GLU A 56 14.94 17.39 26.46
C GLU A 56 15.93 16.25 26.69
N ASP A 57 17.18 16.63 27.01
CA ASP A 57 18.39 15.82 26.93
C ASP A 57 18.10 14.32 27.06
N GLN A 58 18.48 13.53 26.05
CA GLN A 58 18.44 12.08 26.13
C GLN A 58 19.18 11.54 27.38
N HIS A 59 20.12 12.35 27.88
CA HIS A 59 20.82 12.21 29.15
C HIS A 59 19.94 12.34 30.41
N LEU A 60 18.90 13.16 30.40
CA LEU A 60 17.91 13.29 31.48
C LEU A 60 16.99 12.07 31.53
N LEU A 61 16.55 11.57 30.36
CA LEU A 61 15.77 10.33 30.26
C LEU A 61 16.58 9.11 30.72
N ASP A 62 17.85 9.01 30.32
CA ASP A 62 18.75 7.96 30.78
C ASP A 62 19.06 8.08 32.28
N ALA A 63 19.13 9.31 32.82
CA ALA A 63 19.32 9.57 34.24
C ALA A 63 18.08 9.23 35.08
N GLU A 64 16.87 9.56 34.62
CA GLU A 64 15.61 9.13 35.25
C GLU A 64 15.46 7.60 35.18
N MET A 65 15.80 6.97 34.05
CA MET A 65 15.80 5.52 33.91
C MET A 65 16.78 4.85 34.90
N ALA A 66 17.95 5.44 35.10
CA ALA A 66 18.93 5.00 36.09
C ALA A 66 18.45 5.22 37.53
N GLU A 67 17.74 6.31 37.83
CA GLU A 67 17.14 6.55 39.15
C GLU A 67 16.01 5.56 39.46
N VAL A 68 15.10 5.30 38.52
CA VAL A 68 14.01 4.33 38.68
C VAL A 68 14.56 2.92 38.92
N LEU A 69 15.58 2.52 38.15
CA LEU A 69 16.27 1.24 38.35
C LEU A 69 16.97 1.17 39.72
N LYS A 70 17.52 2.28 40.19
CA LYS A 70 18.23 2.35 41.47
C LYS A 70 17.27 2.37 42.67
N ALA A 71 16.11 3.01 42.53
CA ALA A 71 15.04 2.99 43.53
C ALA A 71 14.46 1.57 43.73
N GLY A 72 14.39 0.77 42.66
CA GLY A 72 13.94 -0.62 42.73
C GLY A 72 14.93 -1.61 43.37
N VAL A 73 16.22 -1.25 43.47
CA VAL A 73 17.29 -2.16 43.95
C VAL A 73 17.63 -1.94 45.43
N LEU A 74 17.18 -0.84 46.05
CA LEU A 74 17.71 -0.40 47.36
C LEU A 74 16.71 -0.43 48.55
N SER A 75 15.52 -1.01 48.40
CA SER A 75 14.58 -1.16 49.52
C SER A 75 14.42 -2.62 49.95
N ASP A 76 15.17 -3.00 50.98
CA ASP A 76 14.92 -4.21 51.76
C ASP A 76 13.59 -4.03 52.55
N GLU A 77 12.72 -5.03 52.41
CA GLU A 77 11.48 -5.28 53.17
C GLU A 77 10.42 -4.14 53.20
N ILE A 78 9.43 -4.21 52.29
CA ILE A 78 7.98 -4.25 52.57
C ILE A 78 7.18 -4.17 51.25
N ASP A 79 6.21 -5.08 51.12
CA ASP A 79 5.11 -5.17 50.13
C ASP A 79 5.48 -5.02 48.64
N LEU A 80 5.94 -6.15 48.07
CA LEU A 80 6.21 -6.30 46.64
C LEU A 80 5.01 -5.91 45.75
N GLY A 81 3.77 -6.01 46.26
CA GLY A 81 2.56 -5.59 45.55
C GLY A 81 2.43 -4.06 45.49
N ALA A 82 2.64 -3.39 46.61
CA ALA A 82 2.65 -1.92 46.67
C ALA A 82 3.83 -1.33 45.87
N LEU A 83 5.00 -1.96 45.91
CA LEU A 83 6.16 -1.55 45.10
C LEU A 83 5.92 -1.74 43.61
N ALA A 84 5.37 -2.89 43.19
CA ALA A 84 5.02 -3.13 41.79
C ALA A 84 3.93 -2.17 41.30
N HIS A 85 2.97 -1.83 42.15
CA HIS A 85 1.93 -0.87 41.81
C HIS A 85 2.48 0.56 41.69
N ASN A 86 3.30 1.01 42.64
CA ASN A 86 3.96 2.32 42.59
C ASN A 86 4.94 2.44 41.40
N ALA A 87 5.69 1.38 41.10
CA ALA A 87 6.58 1.33 39.93
C ALA A 87 5.78 1.33 38.62
N ALA A 88 4.63 0.65 38.57
CA ALA A 88 3.74 0.70 37.42
C ALA A 88 3.11 2.09 37.23
N GLU A 89 2.67 2.75 38.31
CA GLU A 89 2.16 4.13 38.26
C GLU A 89 3.25 5.12 37.83
N GLN A 90 4.47 5.01 38.36
CA GLN A 90 5.59 5.85 37.94
C GLN A 90 5.98 5.60 36.48
N ALA A 91 5.98 4.34 36.04
CA ALA A 91 6.21 4.00 34.64
C ALA A 91 5.09 4.54 33.73
N GLU A 92 3.83 4.47 34.17
CA GLU A 92 2.69 5.04 33.45
C GLU A 92 2.78 6.57 33.36
N GLU A 93 3.14 7.25 34.45
CA GLU A 93 3.32 8.70 34.47
C GLU A 93 4.52 9.14 33.62
N PHE A 94 5.61 8.39 33.65
CA PHE A 94 6.78 8.59 32.78
C PHE A 94 6.41 8.39 31.30
N VAL A 95 5.74 7.28 30.97
CA VAL A 95 5.25 7.02 29.61
C VAL A 95 4.32 8.13 29.15
N ARG A 96 3.44 8.64 30.02
CA ARG A 96 2.56 9.77 29.72
C ARG A 96 3.35 11.06 29.47
N LYS A 97 4.34 11.39 30.31
CA LYS A 97 5.22 12.57 30.14
C LYS A 97 6.03 12.48 28.84
N VAL A 98 6.63 11.33 28.55
CA VAL A 98 7.35 11.07 27.30
C VAL A 98 6.42 11.16 26.09
N TRP A 99 5.18 10.67 26.22
CA TRP A 99 4.17 10.73 25.16
C TRP A 99 3.72 12.17 24.86
N GLU A 100 3.49 12.96 25.90
CA GLU A 100 3.14 14.39 25.82
C GLU A 100 4.30 15.23 25.28
N ALA A 101 5.54 14.89 25.62
CA ALA A 101 6.76 15.58 25.16
C ALA A 101 7.21 15.22 23.74
N SER A 102 6.68 14.13 23.14
CA SER A 102 7.24 13.58 21.89
C SER A 102 6.85 14.38 20.64
N TRP A 103 5.55 14.47 20.33
CA TRP A 103 4.99 15.23 19.19
C TRP A 103 3.46 15.16 19.20
N ASN A 104 2.80 16.17 18.64
CA ASN A 104 1.36 16.21 18.45
C ASN A 104 0.97 15.95 16.99
N VAL A 105 -0.17 15.29 16.78
CA VAL A 105 -0.75 15.15 15.43
C VAL A 105 -1.15 16.52 14.88
N CYS A 106 -1.03 16.71 13.58
CA CYS A 106 -1.40 17.97 12.94
C CYS A 106 -2.47 17.83 11.85
N HIS A 107 -3.02 18.98 11.46
CA HIS A 107 -4.01 19.11 10.40
C HIS A 107 -3.32 19.06 9.03
N PHE A 108 -4.01 18.51 8.02
CA PHE A 108 -3.49 18.33 6.65
C PHE A 108 -2.89 19.60 6.05
N ARG A 109 -3.54 20.74 6.27
CA ARG A 109 -3.09 22.05 5.75
C ARG A 109 -1.72 22.49 6.28
N HIS A 110 -1.34 22.06 7.48
CA HIS A 110 -0.07 22.45 8.11
C HIS A 110 1.07 21.48 7.75
N LEU A 111 0.78 20.40 7.03
CA LEU A 111 1.80 19.46 6.56
C LEU A 111 2.65 20.09 5.46
N PRO A 112 3.96 19.76 5.37
CA PRO A 112 4.74 20.12 4.20
C PRO A 112 4.20 19.41 2.95
N ARG A 113 4.36 20.03 1.77
CA ARG A 113 3.78 19.57 0.50
C ARG A 113 4.05 18.10 0.16
N TRP A 114 5.22 17.57 0.54
CA TRP A 114 5.59 16.18 0.27
C TRP A 114 4.84 15.14 1.14
N LEU A 115 4.20 15.58 2.24
CA LEU A 115 3.30 14.78 3.08
C LEU A 115 1.82 14.94 2.75
N GLN A 116 1.46 15.89 1.87
CA GLN A 116 0.07 16.17 1.48
C GLN A 116 -0.41 15.22 0.37
N ASP A 117 -0.58 13.92 0.68
CA ASP A 117 -1.01 12.93 -0.32
C ASP A 117 -2.54 12.87 -0.56
N ASN A 118 -3.35 12.91 0.51
CA ASN A 118 -4.80 12.77 0.46
C ASN A 118 -5.51 13.87 1.25
N ASP A 119 -6.07 14.85 0.53
CA ASP A 119 -6.75 16.04 1.04
C ASP A 119 -8.09 15.76 1.72
N TYR A 120 -8.65 14.55 1.57
CA TYR A 120 -9.86 14.12 2.28
C TYR A 120 -9.59 13.71 3.75
N LEU A 121 -8.32 13.49 4.11
CA LEU A 121 -7.92 13.17 5.49
C LEU A 121 -7.52 14.48 6.16
N HIS A 122 -8.30 14.97 7.12
CA HIS A 122 -8.14 16.33 7.63
C HIS A 122 -7.20 16.39 8.84
N LYS A 123 -7.34 15.48 9.81
CA LYS A 123 -6.62 15.49 11.09
C LYS A 123 -5.88 14.19 11.34
N GLY A 124 -5.05 14.17 12.38
CA GLY A 124 -4.39 12.95 12.84
C GLY A 124 -3.09 12.63 12.10
N HIS A 125 -2.53 13.58 11.36
CA HIS A 125 -1.29 13.37 10.60
C HIS A 125 -0.07 13.51 11.50
N ARG A 126 0.97 12.73 11.23
CA ARG A 126 2.28 12.91 11.88
C ARG A 126 2.97 14.16 11.32
N PRO A 127 3.59 15.00 12.16
CA PRO A 127 4.50 16.03 11.67
C PRO A 127 5.76 15.39 11.09
N PRO A 128 6.65 16.14 10.42
CA PRO A 128 7.97 15.65 10.04
C PRO A 128 8.76 15.19 11.27
N LEU A 129 9.19 13.92 11.26
CA LEU A 129 9.95 13.29 12.34
C LEU A 129 11.33 12.89 11.82
N PRO A 130 12.35 13.76 11.83
CA PRO A 130 13.69 13.49 11.30
C PRO A 130 14.53 12.54 12.19
N SER A 131 13.89 11.52 12.75
CA SER A 131 14.46 10.47 13.60
C SER A 131 13.79 9.14 13.27
N PHE A 132 14.58 8.15 12.86
CA PHE A 132 14.11 6.79 12.63
C PHE A 132 13.47 6.21 13.91
N SER A 133 14.09 6.42 15.07
CA SER A 133 13.56 5.93 16.35
C SER A 133 12.16 6.49 16.63
N ALA A 134 11.95 7.79 16.40
CA ALA A 134 10.63 8.41 16.56
C ALA A 134 9.60 7.85 15.56
N CYS A 135 10.00 7.60 14.31
CA CYS A 135 9.15 6.97 13.30
C CYS A 135 8.74 5.53 13.72
N PHE A 136 9.68 4.71 14.19
CA PHE A 136 9.37 3.35 14.66
C PHE A 136 8.56 3.35 15.96
N ALA A 137 8.83 4.25 16.90
CA ALA A 137 8.02 4.43 18.10
C ALA A 137 6.57 4.83 17.76
N SER A 138 6.37 5.56 16.64
CA SER A 138 5.03 5.95 16.19
C SER A 138 4.12 4.77 15.82
N ILE A 139 4.66 3.57 15.56
CA ILE A 139 3.86 2.36 15.31
C ILE A 139 2.84 2.11 16.42
N PHE A 140 3.18 2.46 17.67
CA PHE A 140 2.33 2.30 18.84
C PHE A 140 1.51 3.56 19.17
N ARG A 141 1.50 4.57 18.29
CA ARG A 141 0.68 5.78 18.39
C ARG A 141 -0.48 5.74 17.39
N ILE A 142 -1.55 6.48 17.70
CA ILE A 142 -2.72 6.60 16.82
C ILE A 142 -2.55 7.84 15.93
N HIS A 143 -2.53 7.61 14.63
CA HIS A 143 -2.41 8.61 13.57
C HIS A 143 -2.95 8.03 12.25
N THR A 144 -2.99 8.84 11.19
CA THR A 144 -3.53 8.48 9.88
C THR A 144 -2.90 7.22 9.28
N GLU A 145 -1.61 6.98 9.54
CA GLU A 145 -0.87 5.81 9.05
C GLU A 145 -0.95 4.54 9.93
N THR A 146 -1.60 4.58 11.10
CA THR A 146 -1.60 3.44 12.05
C THR A 146 -2.16 2.17 11.40
N GLY A 147 -3.32 2.25 10.74
CA GLY A 147 -3.90 1.10 10.05
C GLY A 147 -3.07 0.61 8.86
N ASN A 148 -2.44 1.52 8.11
CA ASN A 148 -1.58 1.17 6.97
C ASN A 148 -0.34 0.38 7.42
N ILE A 149 0.27 0.78 8.53
CA ILE A 149 1.41 0.08 9.15
C ILE A 149 0.96 -1.30 9.66
N TRP A 150 -0.04 -1.36 10.54
CA TRP A 150 -0.40 -2.59 11.24
C TRP A 150 -0.94 -3.68 10.31
N THR A 151 -1.72 -3.31 9.29
CA THR A 151 -2.23 -4.29 8.31
C THR A 151 -1.09 -5.03 7.62
N HIS A 152 -0.15 -4.33 6.99
CA HIS A 152 0.95 -4.95 6.28
C HIS A 152 2.05 -5.52 7.19
N LEU A 153 2.25 -4.98 8.40
CA LEU A 153 3.12 -5.59 9.41
C LEU A 153 2.61 -6.98 9.82
N LEU A 154 1.33 -7.08 10.22
CA LEU A 154 0.72 -8.36 10.59
C LEU A 154 0.66 -9.31 9.41
N GLY A 155 0.34 -8.81 8.21
CA GLY A 155 0.40 -9.59 6.98
C GLY A 155 1.80 -10.16 6.72
N CYS A 156 2.84 -9.35 6.87
CA CYS A 156 4.23 -9.78 6.70
C CYS A 156 4.60 -10.90 7.68
N VAL A 157 4.28 -10.73 8.97
CA VAL A 157 4.49 -11.77 10.00
C VAL A 157 3.73 -13.05 9.67
N ALA A 158 2.48 -12.93 9.22
CA ALA A 158 1.67 -14.09 8.83
C ALA A 158 2.28 -14.85 7.65
N PHE A 159 2.73 -14.15 6.60
CA PHE A 159 3.39 -14.78 5.45
C PHE A 159 4.76 -15.38 5.79
N ILE A 160 5.53 -14.77 6.70
CA ILE A 160 6.75 -15.39 7.26
C ILE A 160 6.40 -16.70 7.96
N GLY A 161 5.37 -16.71 8.81
CA GLY A 161 4.92 -17.92 9.51
C GLY A 161 4.48 -19.03 8.55
N VAL A 162 3.68 -18.69 7.53
CA VAL A 162 3.25 -19.66 6.50
C VAL A 162 4.44 -20.16 5.67
N ALA A 163 5.37 -19.29 5.29
CA ALA A 163 6.56 -19.67 4.55
C ALA A 163 7.45 -20.62 5.37
N ILE A 164 7.69 -20.32 6.65
CA ILE A 164 8.45 -21.21 7.56
C ILE A 164 7.74 -22.56 7.66
N TYR A 165 6.43 -22.56 7.93
CA TYR A 165 5.64 -23.80 8.02
C TYR A 165 5.76 -24.65 6.74
N PHE A 166 5.57 -24.04 5.56
CA PHE A 166 5.61 -24.73 4.27
C PHE A 166 7.01 -25.25 3.92
N LEU A 167 8.04 -24.42 4.07
CA LEU A 167 9.41 -24.75 3.66
C LEU A 167 10.07 -25.79 4.59
N THR A 168 9.65 -25.85 5.86
CA THR A 168 10.14 -26.83 6.85
C THR A 168 9.46 -28.19 6.78
N ARG A 169 8.35 -28.34 6.03
CA ARG A 169 7.71 -29.67 5.84
C ARG A 169 8.73 -30.69 5.31
N PRO A 170 8.75 -31.94 5.79
CA PRO A 170 9.67 -32.96 5.30
C PRO A 170 9.60 -33.17 3.78
N SER A 171 10.73 -33.47 3.13
CA SER A 171 10.79 -33.67 1.68
C SER A 171 9.98 -34.86 1.15
N ILE A 172 9.61 -35.78 2.04
CA ILE A 172 8.68 -36.88 1.75
C ILE A 172 7.24 -36.39 1.53
N GLU A 173 6.88 -35.25 2.12
CA GLU A 173 5.56 -34.63 1.95
C GLU A 173 5.58 -33.55 0.86
N ILE A 174 6.58 -32.66 0.90
CA ILE A 174 6.72 -31.57 -0.06
C ILE A 174 8.12 -31.61 -0.66
N GLN A 175 8.20 -31.94 -1.95
CA GLN A 175 9.47 -32.03 -2.66
C GLN A 175 10.19 -30.67 -2.72
N MET A 176 11.53 -30.70 -2.82
CA MET A 176 12.35 -29.49 -2.87
C MET A 176 11.97 -28.58 -4.05
N GLN A 177 11.56 -29.15 -5.18
CA GLN A 177 11.10 -28.39 -6.35
C GLN A 177 9.90 -27.50 -6.01
N GLU A 178 8.90 -28.06 -5.33
CA GLU A 178 7.70 -27.31 -4.94
C GLU A 178 8.02 -26.22 -3.93
N LYS A 179 8.94 -26.50 -3.00
CA LYS A 179 9.46 -25.51 -2.06
C LYS A 179 10.12 -24.32 -2.76
N MET A 180 10.94 -24.58 -3.78
CA MET A 180 11.58 -23.51 -4.56
C MET A 180 10.53 -22.66 -5.29
N ILE A 181 9.54 -23.31 -5.90
CA ILE A 181 8.49 -22.66 -6.70
C ILE A 181 7.58 -21.78 -5.83
N PHE A 182 7.08 -22.31 -4.72
CA PHE A 182 6.32 -21.53 -3.73
C PHE A 182 7.19 -20.49 -3.02
N GLY A 183 8.47 -20.79 -2.84
CA GLY A 183 9.45 -19.87 -2.24
C GLY A 183 9.52 -18.52 -2.97
N VAL A 184 9.43 -18.52 -4.30
CA VAL A 184 9.41 -17.27 -5.08
C VAL A 184 8.18 -16.41 -4.74
N PHE A 185 7.00 -17.03 -4.59
CA PHE A 185 5.80 -16.33 -4.16
C PHE A 185 5.93 -15.79 -2.73
N PHE A 186 6.41 -16.61 -1.80
CA PHE A 186 6.59 -16.17 -0.41
C PHE A 186 7.58 -15.00 -0.29
N ILE A 187 8.71 -15.06 -1.01
CA ILE A 187 9.67 -13.96 -1.04
C ILE A 187 9.01 -12.69 -1.59
N GLY A 188 8.28 -12.80 -2.71
CA GLY A 188 7.53 -11.68 -3.28
C GLY A 188 6.53 -11.06 -2.30
N ALA A 189 5.75 -11.89 -1.60
CA ALA A 189 4.77 -11.43 -0.61
C ALA A 189 5.44 -10.78 0.62
N ILE A 190 6.45 -11.42 1.21
CA ILE A 190 7.15 -10.91 2.39
C ILE A 190 7.87 -9.59 2.07
N VAL A 191 8.54 -9.50 0.92
CA VAL A 191 9.23 -8.28 0.49
C VAL A 191 8.23 -7.16 0.20
N CYS A 192 7.11 -7.45 -0.46
CA CYS A 192 6.05 -6.47 -0.73
C CYS A 192 5.47 -5.89 0.56
N LEU A 193 5.00 -6.75 1.46
CA LEU A 193 4.41 -6.33 2.73
C LEU A 193 5.45 -5.64 3.63
N GLY A 194 6.69 -6.14 3.59
CA GLY A 194 7.86 -5.61 4.27
C GLY A 194 8.17 -4.17 3.87
N PHE A 195 8.34 -3.92 2.57
CA PHE A 195 8.58 -2.58 2.04
C PHE A 195 7.42 -1.64 2.32
N SER A 196 6.19 -2.14 2.26
CA SER A 196 5.02 -1.33 2.52
C SER A 196 4.92 -0.86 3.97
N PHE A 197 5.03 -1.76 4.95
CA PHE A 197 4.97 -1.33 6.35
C PHE A 197 6.17 -0.42 6.70
N ALA A 198 7.35 -0.68 6.13
CA ALA A 198 8.52 0.17 6.32
C ALA A 198 8.31 1.57 5.75
N TYR A 199 7.72 1.67 4.56
CA TYR A 199 7.32 2.95 3.96
C TYR A 199 6.36 3.71 4.85
N HIS A 200 5.24 3.11 5.23
CA HIS A 200 4.25 3.80 6.08
C HIS A 200 4.82 4.18 7.45
N THR A 201 5.76 3.40 7.99
CA THR A 201 6.46 3.76 9.23
C THR A 201 7.33 5.00 9.03
N LEU A 202 8.14 5.02 7.98
CA LEU A 202 9.17 6.04 7.71
C LEU A 202 8.67 7.20 6.84
N TYR A 203 7.40 7.19 6.44
CA TYR A 203 6.81 8.16 5.53
C TYR A 203 6.97 9.60 6.04
N CYS A 204 6.88 9.83 7.35
CA CYS A 204 7.03 11.17 7.94
C CYS A 204 8.48 11.59 8.21
N HIS A 205 9.49 10.80 7.86
CA HIS A 205 10.87 11.08 8.30
C HIS A 205 11.46 12.35 7.68
N SER A 206 11.64 12.33 6.36
CA SER A 206 12.12 13.44 5.55
C SER A 206 11.73 13.16 4.09
N GLU A 207 11.72 14.19 3.25
CA GLU A 207 11.31 14.04 1.84
C GLU A 207 12.13 12.97 1.11
N MET A 208 13.44 12.93 1.33
CA MET A 208 14.34 11.94 0.74
C MET A 208 13.99 10.50 1.18
N VAL A 209 13.83 10.27 2.49
CA VAL A 209 13.52 8.95 3.03
C VAL A 209 12.12 8.50 2.58
N GLY A 210 11.13 9.38 2.67
CA GLY A 210 9.77 9.11 2.19
C GLY A 210 9.73 8.74 0.71
N LYS A 211 10.45 9.48 -0.15
CA LYS A 211 10.58 9.16 -1.57
C LYS A 211 11.26 7.82 -1.82
N LEU A 212 12.38 7.54 -1.15
CA LEU A 212 13.08 6.25 -1.29
C LEU A 212 12.16 5.08 -0.93
N PHE A 213 11.53 5.12 0.24
CA PHE A 213 10.67 4.01 0.68
C PHE A 213 9.37 3.91 -0.12
N SER A 214 8.83 5.03 -0.65
CA SER A 214 7.69 4.97 -1.59
C SER A 214 8.03 4.18 -2.86
N LYS A 215 9.25 4.35 -3.39
CA LYS A 215 9.73 3.59 -4.54
C LYS A 215 9.87 2.10 -4.22
N LEU A 216 10.42 1.78 -3.04
CA LEU A 216 10.54 0.39 -2.58
C LEU A 216 9.16 -0.26 -2.40
N ASP A 217 8.18 0.44 -1.83
CA ASP A 217 6.80 -0.03 -1.69
C ASP A 217 6.20 -0.40 -3.07
N TYR A 218 6.33 0.50 -4.05
CA TYR A 218 5.89 0.24 -5.42
C TYR A 218 6.62 -0.93 -6.10
N CYS A 219 7.94 -1.05 -5.90
CA CYS A 219 8.70 -2.21 -6.36
C CYS A 219 8.20 -3.50 -5.70
N GLY A 220 7.81 -3.44 -4.42
CA GLY A 220 7.19 -4.53 -3.68
C GLY A 220 5.97 -5.09 -4.39
N ILE A 221 5.06 -4.23 -4.85
CA ILE A 221 3.85 -4.64 -5.59
C ILE A 221 4.23 -5.44 -6.84
N ALA A 222 5.21 -4.95 -7.62
CA ALA A 222 5.68 -5.66 -8.82
C ALA A 222 6.29 -7.02 -8.48
N LEU A 223 7.08 -7.12 -7.41
CA LEU A 223 7.70 -8.37 -6.97
C LEU A 223 6.67 -9.39 -6.47
N LEU A 224 5.62 -8.95 -5.77
CA LEU A 224 4.50 -9.83 -5.38
C LEU A 224 3.76 -10.36 -6.61
N ILE A 225 3.45 -9.51 -7.59
CA ILE A 225 2.80 -9.96 -8.84
C ILE A 225 3.69 -10.94 -9.59
N MET A 226 4.97 -10.64 -9.78
CA MET A 226 5.91 -11.56 -10.42
C MET A 226 5.96 -12.91 -9.68
N GLY A 227 6.12 -12.86 -8.35
CA GLY A 227 6.21 -14.05 -7.51
C GLY A 227 4.94 -14.89 -7.50
N SER A 228 3.76 -14.27 -7.60
CA SER A 228 2.48 -14.98 -7.62
C SER A 228 2.27 -15.77 -8.93
N PHE A 229 2.76 -15.24 -10.06
CA PHE A 229 2.66 -15.89 -11.36
C PHE A 229 3.56 -17.13 -11.49
N VAL A 230 4.71 -17.18 -10.81
CA VAL A 230 5.65 -18.31 -10.94
C VAL A 230 5.02 -19.67 -10.59
N PRO A 231 4.48 -19.91 -9.38
CA PRO A 231 3.83 -21.17 -9.05
C PRO A 231 2.61 -21.42 -9.93
N TRP A 232 1.78 -20.40 -10.15
CA TRP A 232 0.54 -20.57 -10.91
C TRP A 232 0.80 -21.00 -12.36
N LEU A 233 1.73 -20.34 -13.07
CA LEU A 233 2.11 -20.71 -14.44
C LEU A 233 2.82 -22.06 -14.49
N TYR A 234 3.66 -22.36 -13.49
CA TYR A 234 4.36 -23.64 -13.41
C TYR A 234 3.38 -24.82 -13.38
N TYR A 235 2.38 -24.79 -12.49
CA TYR A 235 1.43 -25.90 -12.35
C TYR A 235 0.32 -25.88 -13.42
N SER A 236 -0.09 -24.70 -13.89
CA SER A 236 -1.09 -24.60 -14.97
C SER A 236 -0.51 -25.23 -16.25
N PHE A 237 0.70 -24.85 -16.63
CA PHE A 237 1.38 -25.36 -17.82
C PHE A 237 2.42 -26.43 -17.47
N TYR A 238 2.12 -27.30 -16.50
CA TYR A 238 3.06 -28.31 -16.00
C TYR A 238 3.60 -29.18 -17.15
N CYS A 239 2.71 -29.71 -17.99
CA CYS A 239 3.04 -30.54 -19.16
C CYS A 239 3.36 -29.76 -20.45
N HIS A 240 3.14 -28.44 -20.46
CA HIS A 240 3.30 -27.62 -21.66
C HIS A 240 4.48 -26.65 -21.52
N TYR A 241 5.68 -27.14 -21.82
CA TYR A 241 6.92 -26.38 -21.63
C TYR A 241 6.97 -25.04 -22.39
N ARG A 242 6.56 -25.03 -23.67
CA ARG A 242 6.60 -23.81 -24.51
C ARG A 242 5.76 -22.65 -23.94
N PRO A 243 4.44 -22.79 -23.71
CA PRO A 243 3.65 -21.68 -23.16
C PRO A 243 4.10 -21.27 -21.75
N LYS A 244 4.51 -22.23 -20.91
CA LYS A 244 5.05 -21.95 -19.58
C LYS A 244 6.21 -20.95 -19.62
N ILE A 245 7.22 -21.20 -20.43
CA ILE A 245 8.39 -20.33 -20.53
C ILE A 245 8.03 -18.99 -21.20
N ILE A 246 7.18 -18.98 -22.22
CA ILE A 246 6.74 -17.74 -22.87
C ILE A 246 6.07 -16.80 -21.84
N TYR A 247 5.10 -17.31 -21.08
CA TYR A 247 4.38 -16.49 -20.10
C TYR A 247 5.26 -16.05 -18.93
N LEU A 248 6.16 -16.92 -18.45
CA LEU A 248 7.13 -16.53 -17.42
C LEU A 248 8.04 -15.39 -17.92
N SER A 249 8.54 -15.46 -19.15
CA SER A 249 9.33 -14.39 -19.75
C SER A 249 8.55 -13.08 -19.88
N VAL A 250 7.28 -13.14 -20.30
CA VAL A 250 6.40 -11.95 -20.37
C VAL A 250 6.22 -11.32 -18.98
N VAL A 251 5.96 -12.12 -17.95
CA VAL A 251 5.81 -11.64 -16.57
C VAL A 251 7.08 -10.94 -16.08
N VAL A 252 8.25 -11.51 -16.36
CA VAL A 252 9.54 -10.89 -16.00
C VAL A 252 9.72 -9.54 -16.70
N VAL A 253 9.45 -9.47 -17.99
CA VAL A 253 9.55 -8.21 -18.76
C VAL A 253 8.59 -7.15 -18.21
N LEU A 254 7.32 -7.49 -18.02
CA LEU A 254 6.31 -6.57 -17.47
C LEU A 254 6.64 -6.13 -16.04
N GLY A 255 7.18 -7.04 -15.22
CA GLY A 255 7.65 -6.74 -13.87
C GLY A 255 8.82 -5.76 -13.85
N ILE A 256 9.83 -5.98 -14.70
CA ILE A 256 10.97 -5.05 -14.85
C ILE A 256 10.49 -3.68 -15.33
N LEU A 257 9.60 -3.62 -16.33
CA LEU A 257 9.02 -2.36 -16.80
C LEU A 257 8.25 -1.65 -15.68
N SER A 258 7.45 -2.38 -14.90
CA SER A 258 6.72 -1.82 -13.75
C SER A 258 7.66 -1.27 -12.68
N ILE A 259 8.78 -1.96 -12.40
CA ILE A 259 9.82 -1.50 -11.48
C ILE A 259 10.48 -0.22 -12.01
N ILE A 260 10.86 -0.17 -13.29
CA ILE A 260 11.46 1.03 -13.91
C ILE A 260 10.52 2.23 -13.79
N VAL A 261 9.24 2.06 -14.11
CA VAL A 261 8.22 3.10 -13.97
C VAL A 261 8.07 3.52 -12.50
N SER A 262 8.14 2.57 -11.56
CA SER A 262 8.03 2.83 -10.12
C SER A 262 9.19 3.64 -9.54
N LEU A 263 10.38 3.55 -10.17
CA LEU A 263 11.58 4.28 -9.76
C LEU A 263 11.59 5.73 -10.25
N TRP A 264 10.66 6.12 -11.13
CA TRP A 264 10.52 7.48 -11.62
C TRP A 264 10.01 8.43 -10.53
N ASP A 265 10.73 9.52 -10.26
CA ASP A 265 10.44 10.44 -9.14
C ASP A 265 9.02 11.03 -9.14
N ARG A 266 8.45 11.25 -10.33
CA ARG A 266 7.10 11.82 -10.46
C ARG A 266 6.01 10.79 -10.15
N PHE A 267 6.31 9.49 -10.25
CA PHE A 267 5.31 8.42 -10.11
C PHE A 267 4.63 8.41 -8.73
N SER A 268 5.33 8.85 -7.68
CA SER A 268 4.80 8.96 -6.33
C SER A 268 3.86 10.16 -6.12
N GLU A 269 3.77 11.10 -7.05
CA GLU A 269 2.92 12.29 -6.89
C GLU A 269 1.43 11.91 -6.79
N PRO A 270 0.64 12.61 -5.97
CA PRO A 270 -0.78 12.28 -5.77
C PRO A 270 -1.60 12.28 -7.07
N ARG A 271 -1.29 13.20 -8.00
CA ARG A 271 -1.96 13.31 -9.31
C ARG A 271 -1.79 12.07 -10.21
N LEU A 272 -0.73 11.28 -10.00
CA LEU A 272 -0.47 10.06 -10.77
C LEU A 272 -1.05 8.81 -10.12
N ARG A 273 -1.83 8.94 -9.04
CA ARG A 273 -2.47 7.79 -8.37
C ARG A 273 -3.28 6.88 -9.32
N PRO A 274 -4.12 7.38 -10.24
CA PRO A 274 -4.83 6.52 -11.18
C PRO A 274 -3.89 5.81 -12.15
N LEU A 275 -2.79 6.47 -12.56
CA LEU A 275 -1.77 5.86 -13.41
C LEU A 275 -1.07 4.72 -12.67
N ARG A 276 -0.69 4.90 -11.40
CA ARG A 276 -0.11 3.82 -10.58
C ARG A 276 -1.04 2.63 -10.49
N ALA A 277 -2.31 2.87 -10.16
CA ALA A 277 -3.33 1.83 -10.11
C ALA A 277 -3.45 1.10 -11.45
N GLY A 278 -3.47 1.84 -12.57
CA GLY A 278 -3.53 1.28 -13.92
C GLY A 278 -2.32 0.42 -14.30
N VAL A 279 -1.10 0.83 -13.95
CA VAL A 279 0.14 0.07 -14.23
C VAL A 279 0.10 -1.29 -13.53
N PHE A 280 -0.14 -1.30 -12.21
CA PHE A 280 -0.13 -2.56 -11.45
C PHE A 280 -1.36 -3.43 -11.72
N MET A 281 -2.54 -2.82 -11.88
CA MET A 281 -3.75 -3.54 -12.27
C MET A 281 -3.61 -4.15 -13.67
N GLY A 282 -3.07 -3.41 -14.62
CA GLY A 282 -2.76 -3.91 -15.97
C GLY A 282 -1.76 -5.06 -15.94
N PHE A 283 -0.71 -4.96 -15.11
CA PHE A 283 0.25 -6.04 -14.93
C PHE A 283 -0.40 -7.29 -14.33
N GLY A 284 -1.21 -7.17 -13.27
CA GLY A 284 -1.97 -8.30 -12.73
C GLY A 284 -2.95 -8.91 -13.73
N LEU A 285 -3.69 -8.07 -14.46
CA LEU A 285 -4.67 -8.50 -15.48
C LEU A 285 -4.04 -9.14 -16.71
N SER A 286 -2.72 -8.99 -16.92
CA SER A 286 -2.00 -9.74 -17.96
C SER A 286 -2.18 -11.25 -17.81
N GLY A 287 -2.50 -11.73 -16.60
CA GLY A 287 -2.82 -13.13 -16.28
C GLY A 287 -4.10 -13.66 -16.91
N VAL A 288 -4.99 -12.80 -17.42
CA VAL A 288 -6.19 -13.23 -18.14
C VAL A 288 -5.82 -14.01 -19.41
N VAL A 289 -4.76 -13.61 -20.11
CA VAL A 289 -4.31 -14.29 -21.35
C VAL A 289 -3.87 -15.73 -21.09
N PRO A 290 -2.92 -16.04 -20.18
CA PRO A 290 -2.57 -17.40 -19.85
C PRO A 290 -3.73 -18.18 -19.21
N ALA A 291 -4.64 -17.54 -18.48
CA ALA A 291 -5.81 -18.22 -17.91
C ALA A 291 -6.77 -18.71 -19.00
N ILE A 292 -7.01 -17.88 -20.02
CA ILE A 292 -7.80 -18.27 -21.20
C ILE A 292 -7.12 -19.40 -21.96
N HIS A 293 -5.81 -19.30 -22.20
CA HIS A 293 -5.06 -20.36 -22.86
C HIS A 293 -5.18 -21.68 -22.09
N TYR A 294 -4.96 -21.65 -20.76
CA TYR A 294 -5.10 -22.82 -19.90
C TYR A 294 -6.52 -23.42 -19.95
N GLY A 295 -7.56 -22.58 -19.89
CA GLY A 295 -8.96 -23.02 -19.98
C GLY A 295 -9.31 -23.67 -21.33
N ILE A 296 -8.71 -23.21 -22.43
CA ILE A 296 -8.87 -23.81 -23.77
C ILE A 296 -8.13 -25.15 -23.86
N THR A 297 -6.91 -25.25 -23.35
CA THR A 297 -6.10 -26.47 -23.46
C THR A 297 -6.61 -27.61 -22.60
N GLU A 298 -7.14 -27.29 -21.41
CA GLU A 298 -7.48 -28.30 -20.39
C GLU A 298 -9.00 -28.42 -20.14
N GLY A 299 -9.80 -27.57 -20.79
CA GLY A 299 -11.26 -27.56 -20.75
C GLY A 299 -11.85 -26.76 -19.57
N TRP A 300 -12.61 -25.71 -19.91
CA TRP A 300 -13.22 -24.77 -18.95
C TRP A 300 -14.00 -25.41 -17.80
N PHE A 301 -14.95 -26.30 -18.12
CA PHE A 301 -15.84 -26.88 -17.12
C PHE A 301 -15.10 -27.79 -16.14
N SER A 302 -14.07 -28.51 -16.60
CA SER A 302 -13.22 -29.36 -15.76
C SER A 302 -12.39 -28.51 -14.79
N GLN A 303 -11.81 -27.40 -15.26
CA GLN A 303 -10.90 -26.59 -14.44
C GLN A 303 -11.60 -25.64 -13.46
N VAL A 304 -12.77 -25.12 -13.83
CA VAL A 304 -13.61 -24.35 -12.91
C VAL A 304 -14.23 -25.26 -11.85
N SER A 305 -14.70 -26.47 -12.23
CA SER A 305 -15.24 -27.44 -11.26
C SER A 305 -14.16 -27.99 -10.32
N LYS A 306 -12.91 -28.12 -10.78
CA LYS A 306 -11.72 -28.43 -9.96
C LYS A 306 -11.13 -27.21 -9.21
N ALA A 307 -11.87 -26.10 -9.15
CA ALA A 307 -11.60 -24.90 -8.37
C ALA A 307 -10.33 -24.07 -8.71
N SER A 308 -9.35 -24.58 -9.47
CA SER A 308 -8.11 -23.84 -9.81
C SER A 308 -8.37 -22.46 -10.43
N LEU A 309 -9.23 -22.39 -11.46
CA LEU A 309 -9.59 -21.11 -12.10
C LEU A 309 -10.53 -20.25 -11.24
N GLY A 310 -11.35 -20.86 -10.39
CA GLY A 310 -12.27 -20.14 -9.50
C GLY A 310 -11.53 -19.26 -8.49
N TRP A 311 -10.47 -19.80 -7.88
CA TRP A 311 -9.62 -19.04 -6.96
C TRP A 311 -8.87 -17.89 -7.65
N LEU A 312 -8.41 -18.10 -8.89
CA LEU A 312 -7.78 -17.05 -9.69
C LEU A 312 -8.76 -15.91 -9.99
N VAL A 313 -10.01 -16.22 -10.34
CA VAL A 313 -11.05 -15.21 -10.57
C VAL A 313 -11.35 -14.45 -9.28
N LEU A 314 -11.51 -15.14 -8.15
CA LEU A 314 -11.73 -14.48 -6.86
C LEU A 314 -10.57 -13.54 -6.48
N MET A 315 -9.32 -14.01 -6.61
CA MET A 315 -8.13 -13.19 -6.40
C MET A 315 -8.14 -11.96 -7.32
N GLY A 316 -8.44 -12.14 -8.61
CA GLY A 316 -8.51 -11.03 -9.58
C GLY A 316 -9.57 -9.99 -9.21
N LEU A 317 -10.76 -10.41 -8.77
CA LEU A 317 -11.82 -9.52 -8.31
C LEU A 317 -11.41 -8.73 -7.06
N LEU A 318 -10.74 -9.37 -6.10
CA LEU A 318 -10.24 -8.71 -4.90
C LEU A 318 -9.18 -7.63 -5.24
N TYR A 319 -8.26 -7.91 -6.16
CA TYR A 319 -7.27 -6.93 -6.61
C TYR A 319 -7.91 -5.75 -7.35
N ILE A 320 -8.86 -6.00 -8.27
CA ILE A 320 -9.59 -4.92 -8.96
C ILE A 320 -10.33 -4.06 -7.95
N LEU A 321 -11.05 -4.68 -7.02
CA LEU A 321 -11.78 -3.97 -5.96
C LEU A 321 -10.84 -3.10 -5.12
N GLY A 322 -9.69 -3.65 -4.70
CA GLY A 322 -8.68 -2.90 -3.95
C GLY A 322 -8.12 -1.71 -4.75
N ALA A 323 -7.76 -1.93 -6.01
CA ALA A 323 -7.27 -0.88 -6.89
C ALA A 323 -8.32 0.23 -7.13
N MET A 324 -9.61 -0.14 -7.21
CA MET A 324 -10.71 0.81 -7.31
C MET A 324 -10.86 1.66 -6.05
N PHE A 325 -10.85 1.06 -4.85
CA PHE A 325 -10.85 1.83 -3.61
C PHE A 325 -9.68 2.80 -3.55
N TYR A 326 -8.46 2.31 -3.81
CA TYR A 326 -7.24 3.13 -3.84
C TYR A 326 -7.33 4.30 -4.81
N ALA A 327 -7.76 4.06 -6.05
CA ALA A 327 -7.80 5.09 -7.09
C ALA A 327 -8.92 6.12 -6.85
N LEU A 328 -10.07 5.68 -6.34
CA LEU A 328 -11.25 6.53 -6.15
C LEU A 328 -11.29 7.26 -4.80
N ARG A 329 -10.44 6.88 -3.84
CA ARG A 329 -10.35 7.44 -2.47
C ARG A 329 -11.65 7.30 -1.68
N VAL A 330 -12.32 6.16 -1.82
CA VAL A 330 -13.58 5.86 -1.13
C VAL A 330 -13.28 4.98 0.09
N PRO A 331 -13.89 5.22 1.26
CA PRO A 331 -15.03 6.12 1.53
C PRO A 331 -14.67 7.55 1.94
N GLU A 332 -13.40 7.90 2.17
CA GLU A 332 -13.02 9.23 2.69
C GLU A 332 -13.42 10.38 1.76
N ARG A 333 -13.52 10.14 0.45
CA ARG A 333 -14.08 11.10 -0.51
C ARG A 333 -15.55 11.43 -0.26
N TRP A 334 -16.34 10.47 0.23
CA TRP A 334 -17.75 10.68 0.57
C TRP A 334 -17.92 11.30 1.95
N PHE A 335 -16.97 11.03 2.86
CA PHE A 335 -17.00 11.53 4.24
C PHE A 335 -15.65 12.16 4.65
N PRO A 336 -15.27 13.32 4.08
CA PRO A 336 -14.00 13.97 4.40
C PRO A 336 -13.89 14.28 5.90
N GLY A 337 -12.74 13.98 6.51
CA GLY A 337 -12.51 14.17 7.95
C GLY A 337 -13.15 13.11 8.87
N LYS A 338 -13.94 12.16 8.34
CA LYS A 338 -14.58 11.09 9.16
C LYS A 338 -13.82 9.78 9.14
N CYS A 339 -13.03 9.55 8.10
CA CYS A 339 -12.19 8.37 7.92
C CYS A 339 -10.70 8.70 8.17
N ASP A 340 -10.40 9.72 8.99
CA ASP A 340 -9.03 10.19 9.21
C ASP A 340 -8.11 9.11 9.78
N ILE A 341 -8.61 8.24 10.67
CA ILE A 341 -7.81 7.19 11.32
C ILE A 341 -8.18 5.79 10.81
N TRP A 342 -9.46 5.52 10.56
CA TRP A 342 -9.96 4.17 10.26
C TRP A 342 -10.81 4.15 8.99
N PHE A 343 -10.75 3.01 8.30
CA PHE A 343 -11.51 2.71 7.08
C PHE A 343 -11.20 3.63 5.90
N GLN A 344 -9.97 4.14 5.83
CA GLN A 344 -9.47 4.83 4.65
C GLN A 344 -9.42 3.88 3.45
N SER A 345 -9.55 4.39 2.23
CA SER A 345 -9.41 3.60 1.02
C SER A 345 -8.08 2.84 0.95
N HIS A 346 -7.01 3.47 1.44
CA HIS A 346 -5.67 2.89 1.46
C HIS A 346 -5.57 1.71 2.43
N GLN A 347 -6.21 1.81 3.61
CA GLN A 347 -6.31 0.70 4.57
C GLN A 347 -7.13 -0.46 4.00
N ILE A 348 -8.25 -0.16 3.34
CA ILE A 348 -9.09 -1.18 2.69
C ILE A 348 -8.29 -1.89 1.58
N PHE A 349 -7.55 -1.12 0.78
CA PHE A 349 -6.65 -1.67 -0.22
C PHE A 349 -5.61 -2.62 0.38
N HIS A 350 -4.93 -2.22 1.47
CA HIS A 350 -3.98 -3.08 2.19
C HIS A 350 -4.60 -4.41 2.64
N VAL A 351 -5.78 -4.35 3.26
CA VAL A 351 -6.49 -5.55 3.71
C VAL A 351 -6.84 -6.46 2.52
N LEU A 352 -7.34 -5.89 1.41
CA LEU A 352 -7.68 -6.65 0.22
C LEU A 352 -6.45 -7.30 -0.45
N VAL A 353 -5.28 -6.66 -0.41
CA VAL A 353 -4.02 -7.25 -0.88
C VAL A 353 -3.66 -8.49 -0.07
N ILE A 354 -3.75 -8.43 1.26
CA ILE A 354 -3.48 -9.58 2.14
C ILE A 354 -4.46 -10.72 1.86
N VAL A 355 -5.77 -10.42 1.81
CA VAL A 355 -6.81 -11.42 1.55
C VAL A 355 -6.60 -12.05 0.17
N ALA A 356 -6.33 -11.24 -0.87
CA ALA A 356 -6.06 -11.74 -2.21
C ALA A 356 -4.82 -12.63 -2.25
N ALA A 357 -3.75 -12.28 -1.51
CA ALA A 357 -2.55 -13.10 -1.43
C ALA A 357 -2.80 -14.46 -0.74
N PHE A 358 -3.63 -14.51 0.32
CA PHE A 358 -4.04 -15.78 0.94
C PHE A 358 -4.95 -16.61 0.04
N VAL A 359 -5.89 -15.97 -0.66
CA VAL A 359 -6.72 -16.63 -1.68
C VAL A 359 -5.86 -17.21 -2.80
N HIS A 360 -4.85 -16.46 -3.24
CA HIS A 360 -3.89 -16.93 -4.24
C HIS A 360 -3.11 -18.14 -3.71
N TYR A 361 -2.55 -18.04 -2.50
CA TYR A 361 -1.84 -19.14 -1.85
C TYR A 361 -2.69 -20.41 -1.77
N HIS A 362 -3.95 -20.29 -1.38
CA HIS A 362 -4.89 -21.40 -1.36
C HIS A 362 -5.10 -21.97 -2.78
N GLY A 363 -5.35 -21.13 -3.77
CA GLY A 363 -5.55 -21.54 -5.16
C GLY A 363 -4.36 -22.30 -5.76
N ILE A 364 -3.13 -21.82 -5.54
CA ILE A 364 -1.92 -22.52 -6.02
C ILE A 364 -1.65 -23.81 -5.23
N SER A 365 -2.03 -23.88 -3.95
CA SER A 365 -1.89 -25.10 -3.12
C SER A 365 -2.83 -26.20 -3.59
N GLU A 366 -4.08 -25.85 -3.92
CA GLU A 366 -5.04 -26.78 -4.53
C GLU A 366 -4.55 -27.27 -5.89
N LEU A 367 -4.04 -26.36 -6.72
CA LEU A 367 -3.50 -26.70 -8.04
C LEU A 367 -2.28 -27.62 -7.94
N ALA A 368 -1.36 -27.37 -7.01
CA ALA A 368 -0.22 -28.23 -6.74
C ALA A 368 -0.66 -29.61 -6.25
N SER A 369 -1.60 -29.67 -5.29
CA SER A 369 -2.14 -30.91 -4.76
C SER A 369 -2.81 -31.75 -5.85
N TYR A 370 -3.59 -31.12 -6.73
CA TYR A 370 -4.17 -31.77 -7.89
C TYR A 370 -3.08 -32.38 -8.80
N ARG A 371 -1.99 -31.65 -9.08
CA ARG A 371 -0.90 -32.18 -9.92
C ARG A 371 -0.20 -33.38 -9.28
N VAL A 372 -0.03 -33.40 -7.96
CA VAL A 372 0.48 -34.58 -7.23
C VAL A 372 -0.43 -35.80 -7.42
N THR A 373 -1.76 -35.62 -7.45
CA THR A 373 -2.70 -36.75 -7.65
C THR A 373 -2.72 -37.31 -9.09
N VAL A 374 -2.47 -36.46 -10.09
CA VAL A 374 -2.51 -36.85 -11.52
C VAL A 374 -1.21 -37.51 -11.97
N GLY A 375 -0.07 -37.16 -11.34
CA GLY A 375 1.23 -37.73 -11.66
C GLY A 375 1.95 -37.07 -12.84
N GLU A 376 3.00 -37.73 -13.33
CA GLU A 376 3.85 -37.21 -14.41
C GLU A 376 3.12 -37.11 -15.74
N CYS A 377 3.56 -36.16 -16.57
CA CYS A 377 3.04 -35.99 -17.91
C CYS A 377 3.38 -37.21 -18.77
N SER A 378 2.40 -37.76 -19.48
CA SER A 378 2.65 -38.79 -20.49
C SER A 378 3.61 -38.26 -21.56
N MET A 379 4.80 -38.85 -21.67
CA MET A 379 5.72 -38.52 -22.75
C MET A 379 5.07 -38.85 -24.09
N PRO A 380 5.12 -37.94 -25.10
CA PRO A 380 4.72 -38.32 -26.44
C PRO A 380 5.59 -39.52 -26.86
N PRO A 381 4.99 -40.57 -27.48
CA PRO A 381 5.76 -41.74 -27.89
C PRO A 381 6.91 -41.27 -28.76
N SER A 382 8.14 -41.58 -28.33
CA SER A 382 9.32 -41.43 -29.17
C SER A 382 9.03 -42.21 -30.44
N SER A 383 8.91 -41.51 -31.56
CA SER A 383 8.94 -42.15 -32.87
C SER A 383 10.28 -42.86 -32.96
N ILE A 384 10.28 -44.15 -32.69
CA ILE A 384 11.42 -45.03 -32.93
C ILE A 384 11.62 -44.97 -34.45
N ALA A 385 12.55 -44.13 -34.88
CA ALA A 385 13.09 -44.19 -36.23
C ALA A 385 13.91 -45.48 -36.30
N PHE A 386 13.31 -46.52 -36.87
CA PHE A 386 14.01 -47.71 -37.34
C PHE A 386 14.61 -47.46 -38.71
#